data_AF-A0A1H6TPX6-F1
#
_entry.id   AF-A0A1H6TPX6-F1
#
_cell.length_a   1.000
_cell.length_b   1.000
_cell.length_c   1.000
_cell.angle_alpha   90.00
_cell.angle_beta   90.00
_cell.angle_gamma   90.00
#
_symmetry.space_group_name_H-M   'P 1'
#
loop_
_entity.id
_entity.type
_entity.pdbx_description
1 polymer ?
#
loop_
_entity_poly.entity_id
_entity_poly.type
_entity_poly.pdbx_seq_one_letter_code
_entity_poly.pdbx_strand_id
1 'polypeptide(L)'
;MMDNYIEFVKMILPEFLVEHFNLIKTVKQGETMHLYFEELNVVPSEAKDRILIAHGFHNEITIQDFPLRGNSVYLHVKRRRWLDKT
;
A
#
# COMPACT_ATOMS: atom_id res chain seq x y z
N MET A 1 -0.34 -4.85 -21.92
CA MET A 1 -1.61 -5.54 -21.54
C MET A 1 -1.87 -5.46 -20.04
N MET A 2 -0.83 -5.31 -19.18
CA MET A 2 -0.97 -5.06 -17.74
C MET A 2 -1.29 -3.59 -17.41
N ASP A 3 -0.94 -2.66 -18.31
CA ASP A 3 -1.03 -1.21 -18.09
C ASP A 3 -2.47 -0.74 -17.87
N ASN A 4 -3.41 -1.29 -18.64
CA ASN A 4 -4.83 -0.95 -18.51
C ASN A 4 -5.41 -1.39 -17.16
N TYR A 5 -4.92 -2.48 -16.56
CA TYR A 5 -5.37 -2.93 -15.24
C TYR A 5 -4.93 -1.96 -14.14
N ILE A 6 -3.70 -1.46 -14.23
CA ILE A 6 -3.17 -0.46 -13.29
C ILE A 6 -3.97 0.84 -13.37
N GLU A 7 -4.32 1.30 -14.56
CA GLU A 7 -5.16 2.48 -14.74
C GLU A 7 -6.56 2.31 -14.10
N PHE A 8 -7.18 1.12 -14.21
CA PHE A 8 -8.44 0.86 -13.51
C PHE A 8 -8.30 0.83 -11.98
N VAL A 9 -7.21 0.27 -11.47
CA VAL A 9 -6.94 0.24 -10.02
C VAL A 9 -6.72 1.66 -9.48
N LYS A 10 -6.03 2.54 -10.23
CA LYS A 10 -5.88 3.97 -9.91
C LYS A 10 -7.18 4.75 -9.84
N MET A 11 -8.21 4.34 -10.59
CA MET A 11 -9.52 4.99 -10.53
C MET A 11 -10.32 4.61 -9.29
N ILE A 12 -10.01 3.47 -8.67
CA ILE A 12 -10.74 2.92 -7.52
C ILE A 12 -10.03 3.25 -6.22
N LEU A 13 -8.71 3.13 -6.20
CA LEU A 13 -7.91 3.40 -5.01
C LEU A 13 -7.48 4.86 -4.96
N PRO A 14 -7.32 5.42 -3.75
CA PRO A 14 -6.64 6.69 -3.56
C PRO A 14 -5.28 6.72 -4.27
N GLU A 15 -5.00 7.80 -5.01
CA GLU A 15 -3.75 8.00 -5.76
C GLU A 15 -2.52 7.75 -4.88
N PHE A 16 -2.54 8.27 -3.66
CA PHE A 16 -1.51 8.05 -2.66
C PHE A 16 -1.15 6.57 -2.43
N LEU A 17 -2.14 5.67 -2.38
CA LEU A 17 -1.85 4.24 -2.20
C LEU A 17 -1.14 3.66 -3.42
N VAL A 18 -1.52 4.09 -4.62
CA VAL A 18 -0.92 3.57 -5.85
C VAL A 18 0.50 4.11 -6.06
N GLU A 19 0.76 5.33 -5.64
CA GLU A 19 2.08 5.96 -5.77
C GLU A 19 3.10 5.44 -4.75
N HIS A 20 2.66 5.10 -3.54
CA HIS A 20 3.56 4.78 -2.44
C HIS A 20 3.58 3.31 -2.02
N PHE A 21 2.63 2.49 -2.47
CA PHE A 21 2.49 1.11 -2.01
C PHE A 21 2.30 0.13 -3.17
N ASN A 22 2.84 -1.08 -2.99
CA ASN A 22 2.53 -2.22 -3.83
C ASN A 22 1.37 -3.02 -3.23
N LEU A 23 0.34 -3.30 -4.03
CA LEU A 23 -0.68 -4.29 -3.70
C LEU A 23 -0.07 -5.70 -3.86
N ILE A 24 0.25 -6.35 -2.75
CA ILE A 24 0.93 -7.66 -2.73
C ILE A 24 -0.04 -8.85 -2.72
N LYS A 25 -1.26 -8.64 -2.20
CA LYS A 25 -2.25 -9.71 -2.04
C LYS A 25 -3.66 -9.15 -1.94
N THR A 26 -4.59 -9.89 -2.53
CA THR A 26 -6.04 -9.65 -2.40
C THR A 26 -6.70 -10.93 -1.91
N VAL A 27 -7.55 -10.83 -0.89
CA VAL A 27 -8.33 -11.95 -0.36
C VAL A 27 -9.78 -11.53 -0.28
N LYS A 28 -10.67 -12.35 -0.84
CA LYS A 28 -12.12 -12.18 -0.69
C LYS A 28 -12.66 -13.27 0.22
N GLN A 29 -13.43 -12.89 1.24
CA GLN A 29 -14.09 -13.77 2.19
C GLN A 29 -15.55 -13.36 2.32
N GLY A 30 -16.45 -14.10 1.67
CA GLY A 30 -17.86 -13.70 1.57
C GLY A 30 -18.00 -12.31 0.94
N GLU A 31 -18.62 -11.39 1.68
CA GLU A 31 -18.83 -9.99 1.31
C GLU A 31 -17.73 -9.07 1.84
N THR A 32 -16.57 -9.61 2.19
CA THR A 32 -15.43 -8.82 2.67
C THR A 32 -14.23 -8.97 1.75
N MET A 33 -13.62 -7.85 1.36
CA MET A 33 -12.37 -7.77 0.62
C MET A 33 -11.24 -7.27 1.52
N HIS A 34 -10.16 -8.04 1.57
CA HIS A 34 -8.93 -7.68 2.25
C HIS A 34 -7.85 -7.41 1.20
N LEU A 35 -7.30 -6.19 1.21
CA LEU A 35 -6.24 -5.75 0.31
C LEU A 35 -4.97 -5.51 1.12
N TYR A 36 -3.86 -6.14 0.73
CA TYR A 36 -2.60 -6.05 1.47
C TYR A 36 -1.57 -5.24 0.69
N PHE A 37 -1.01 -4.24 1.36
CA PHE A 37 -0.12 -3.24 0.80
C PHE A 37 1.21 -3.22 1.55
N GLU A 38 2.31 -3.12 0.79
CA GLU A 38 3.64 -2.87 1.32
C GLU A 38 4.23 -1.59 0.71
N GLU A 39 4.75 -0.72 1.56
CA GLU A 39 5.33 0.56 1.14
C GLU A 39 6.54 0.31 0.21
N LEU A 40 6.60 1.06 -0.89
CA LEU A 40 7.67 0.96 -1.88
C LEU A 40 9.04 1.18 -1.25
N ASN A 41 10.07 0.61 -1.88
CA ASN A 41 11.45 0.86 -1.50
C ASN A 41 12.00 2.13 -2.16
N VAL A 42 11.30 3.24 -1.97
CA VAL A 42 11.68 4.56 -2.50
C VAL A 42 11.84 5.49 -1.31
N VAL A 43 12.98 6.18 -1.25
CA VAL A 43 13.27 7.14 -0.18
C VAL A 43 12.24 8.28 -0.26
N PRO A 44 11.56 8.62 0.86
CA PRO A 44 10.62 9.73 0.90
C PRO A 44 11.28 11.02 0.41
N SER A 45 10.53 11.84 -0.32
CA SER A 45 11.08 13.05 -0.94
C SER A 45 11.62 14.04 0.10
N GLU A 46 11.05 14.02 1.31
CA GLU A 46 11.42 14.84 2.47
C GLU A 46 12.74 14.41 3.11
N ALA A 47 13.22 13.20 2.81
CA ALA A 47 14.42 12.60 3.42
C ALA A 47 15.51 12.28 2.40
N LYS A 48 15.49 12.91 1.21
CA LYS A 48 16.49 12.69 0.16
C LYS A 48 17.92 12.99 0.58
N ASP A 49 18.11 13.91 1.52
CA ASP A 49 19.42 14.31 2.03
C ASP A 49 20.00 13.31 3.05
N ARG A 50 19.25 12.25 3.40
CA ARG A 50 19.63 11.26 4.41
C ARG A 50 19.95 9.92 3.78
N ILE A 51 20.90 9.20 4.37
CA ILE A 51 21.24 7.84 3.94
C ILE A 51 20.33 6.87 4.70
N LEU A 52 19.16 6.59 4.10
CA LEU A 52 18.20 5.64 4.66
C LEU A 52 18.42 4.23 4.11
N ILE A 53 18.49 3.25 5.00
CA ILE A 53 18.53 1.83 4.64
C ILE A 53 17.22 1.15 5.02
N ALA A 54 16.60 0.48 4.06
CA ALA A 54 15.42 -0.32 4.31
C ALA A 54 15.72 -1.46 5.30
N HIS A 55 14.99 -1.50 6.42
CA HIS A 55 15.18 -2.44 7.52
C HIS A 55 13.84 -3.13 7.86
N GLY A 56 13.27 -3.80 6.85
CA GLY A 56 11.99 -4.48 6.97
C GLY A 56 10.80 -3.52 7.09
N PHE A 57 9.77 -3.95 7.81
CA PHE A 57 8.50 -3.23 7.93
C PHE A 57 8.10 -3.04 9.40
N HIS A 58 7.30 -2.02 9.65
CA HIS A 58 6.55 -1.88 10.89
C HIS A 58 5.43 -2.92 10.93
N ASN A 59 4.80 -3.05 12.10
CA ASN A 59 3.62 -3.91 12.24
C ASN A 59 2.54 -3.46 11.26
N GLU A 60 1.84 -4.44 10.70
CA GLU A 60 0.70 -4.21 9.82
C GLU A 60 -0.39 -3.44 10.57
N ILE A 61 -0.96 -2.44 9.91
CA ILE A 61 -2.16 -1.76 10.36
C ILE A 61 -3.33 -2.15 9.46
N THR A 62 -4.53 -2.25 10.03
CA THR A 62 -5.76 -2.51 9.27
C THR A 62 -6.64 -1.28 9.32
N ILE A 63 -7.07 -0.82 8.15
CA ILE A 63 -7.95 0.33 7.97
C ILE A 63 -9.21 -0.17 7.29
N GLN A 64 -10.38 0.19 7.81
CA GLN A 64 -11.64 -0.04 7.11
C GLN A 64 -11.87 1.09 6.12
N ASP A 65 -12.16 0.73 4.88
CA ASP A 65 -12.42 1.67 3.79
C ASP A 65 -13.88 1.59 3.33
N PHE A 66 -14.28 2.49 2.44
CA PHE A 66 -15.63 2.52 1.89
C PHE A 66 -15.97 1.19 1.20
N PRO A 67 -17.21 0.69 1.36
CA PRO A 67 -17.62 -0.54 0.72
C PRO A 67 -17.50 -0.47 -0.81
N LEU A 68 -16.86 -1.47 -1.41
CA LEU A 68 -16.71 -1.56 -2.85
C LEU A 68 -17.71 -2.59 -3.41
N ARG A 69 -18.71 -2.09 -4.16
CA ARG A 69 -19.75 -2.91 -4.81
C ARG A 69 -20.44 -3.87 -3.82
N GLY A 70 -20.82 -3.33 -2.66
CA GLY A 70 -21.46 -4.10 -1.59
C GLY A 70 -20.51 -4.94 -0.73
N ASN A 71 -19.21 -4.99 -1.05
CA ASN A 71 -18.24 -5.69 -0.20
C ASN A 71 -17.63 -4.71 0.80
N SER A 72 -17.55 -5.09 2.07
CA SER A 72 -16.75 -4.37 3.07
C SER A 72 -15.27 -4.46 2.69
N VAL A 73 -14.55 -3.34 2.72
CA VAL A 73 -13.14 -3.29 2.32
C VAL A 73 -12.25 -3.04 3.54
N TYR A 74 -11.20 -3.84 3.67
CA TYR A 74 -10.16 -3.67 4.67
C TYR A 74 -8.80 -3.58 3.98
N LEU A 75 -8.07 -2.49 4.26
CA LEU A 75 -6.73 -2.24 3.78
C LEU A 75 -5.75 -2.63 4.88
N HIS A 76 -4.89 -3.60 4.60
CA HIS A 76 -3.81 -4.07 5.47
C HIS A 76 -2.52 -3.44 4.97
N VAL A 77 -1.95 -2.52 5.72
CA VAL A 77 -0.85 -1.68 5.25
C VAL A 77 0.39 -1.91 6.11
N LYS A 78 1.52 -2.19 5.45
CA LYS A 78 2.84 -2.25 6.08
C LYS A 78 3.71 -1.12 5.58
N ARG A 79 4.17 -0.30 6.52
CA ARG A 79 5.13 0.78 6.26
C ARG A 79 6.56 0.30 6.43
N ARG A 80 7.46 0.82 5.60
CA ARG A 80 8.87 0.47 5.61
C ARG A 80 9.54 1.09 6.83
N ARG A 81 10.39 0.30 7.47
CA ARG A 81 11.29 0.79 8.50
C ARG A 81 12.55 1.27 7.83
N TRP A 82 12.95 2.49 8.16
CA TRP A 82 14.18 3.09 7.67
C TRP A 82 15.18 3.20 8.82
N LEU A 83 16.40 2.73 8.59
CA LEU A 83 17.53 3.05 9.44
C LEU A 83 18.23 4.27 8.86
N ASP A 84 18.33 5.31 9.67
CA ASP A 84 19.09 6.52 9.34
C ASP A 84 20.58 6.26 9.65
N LYS A 85 21.44 6.37 8.64
CA LYS A 85 22.91 6.25 8.80
C LYS A 85 23.63 7.60 8.78
N THR A 86 22.87 8.68 8.75
CA THR A 86 23.43 10.04 8.81
C THR A 86 24.06 10.32 10.17
#